data_AF-A0A4Q5QUW0-F1
#
_entry.id   AF-A0A4Q5QUW0-F1
#
_cell.length_a   1.000
_cell.length_b   1.000
_cell.length_c   1.000
_cell.angle_alpha   90.00
_cell.angle_beta   90.00
_cell.angle_gamma   90.00
#
_symmetry.space_group_name_H-M   'P 1'
#
loop_
_entity.id
_entity.type
_entity.pdbx_description
1 polymer ?
#
loop_
_entity_poly.entity_id
_entity_poly.type
_entity_poly.pdbx_seq_one_letter_code
_entity_poly.pdbx_strand_id
1 'polypeptide(L)'
;IYSVNHGSFFEYSKGVQNYIDACQRKTSANGGPYTQRYTGSMVSDLHRNLIKGGVFMYPGLKGHPSGKLRLMYECNPFAFIMEVAGGKSTNGKQRTLDIQPTKIHERSPLFIGSKNMMEELETYLAE
;
A
#
# COMPACT_ATOMS: atom_id res chain seq x y z
N ILE A 1 -2.84 -11.72 -0.80
CA ILE A 1 -3.08 -11.15 0.56
C ILE A 1 -3.12 -9.64 0.41
N TYR A 2 -4.06 -8.95 1.07
CA TYR A 2 -4.03 -7.49 1.15
C TYR A 2 -4.09 -7.03 2.60
N SER A 3 -3.41 -5.93 2.90
CA SER A 3 -3.24 -5.39 4.24
C SER A 3 -3.58 -3.91 4.25
N VAL A 4 -4.63 -3.55 4.99
CA VAL A 4 -5.14 -2.19 5.11
C VAL A 4 -6.02 -2.09 6.34
N ASN A 5 -6.06 -0.91 6.98
CA ASN A 5 -6.98 -0.66 8.08
C ASN A 5 -8.41 -0.46 7.55
N HIS A 6 -9.30 -1.44 7.72
CA HIS A 6 -10.70 -1.28 7.30
C HIS A 6 -11.49 -0.24 8.12
N GLY A 7 -11.04 0.10 9.33
CA GLY A 7 -11.69 1.12 10.16
C GLY A 7 -11.69 2.52 9.53
N SER A 8 -10.85 2.77 8.53
CA SER A 8 -10.80 4.04 7.79
C SER A 8 -11.37 3.95 6.37
N PHE A 9 -12.12 2.89 6.04
CA PHE A 9 -12.61 2.63 4.68
C PHE A 9 -13.30 3.83 4.03
N PHE A 10 -14.23 4.47 4.74
CA PHE A 10 -15.00 5.62 4.24
C PHE A 10 -14.20 6.93 4.18
N GLU A 11 -12.99 6.94 4.75
CA GLU A 11 -12.05 8.05 4.70
C GLU A 11 -11.06 7.94 3.53
N TYR A 12 -11.03 6.80 2.84
CA TYR A 12 -10.17 6.57 1.68
C TYR A 12 -10.72 7.21 0.41
N SER A 13 -9.84 7.45 -0.56
CA SER A 13 -10.25 7.82 -1.91
C SER A 13 -11.08 6.71 -2.56
N LYS A 14 -11.85 7.08 -3.59
CA LYS A 14 -12.73 6.12 -4.27
C LYS A 14 -11.94 4.99 -4.93
N GLY A 15 -10.79 5.30 -5.53
CA GLY A 15 -9.87 4.31 -6.09
C GLY A 15 -9.43 3.24 -5.07
N VAL A 16 -9.02 3.66 -3.87
CA VAL A 16 -8.63 2.72 -2.80
C VAL A 16 -9.82 1.87 -2.34
N GLN A 17 -11.01 2.47 -2.18
CA GLN A 17 -12.22 1.72 -1.83
C GLN A 17 -12.54 0.67 -2.90
N ASN A 18 -12.48 1.06 -4.19
CA ASN A 18 -12.76 0.19 -5.31
C ASN A 18 -11.76 -0.98 -5.41
N TYR A 19 -10.47 -0.74 -5.15
CA TYR A 19 -9.48 -1.83 -5.12
C TYR A 19 -9.71 -2.79 -3.95
N ILE A 20 -10.08 -2.28 -2.78
CA ILE A 20 -10.46 -3.13 -1.64
C ILE A 20 -11.67 -4.01 -1.99
N ASP A 21 -12.69 -3.44 -2.63
CA ASP A 21 -13.85 -4.19 -3.11
C ASP A 21 -13.44 -5.24 -4.14
N ALA A 22 -12.56 -4.88 -5.09
CA ALA A 22 -12.05 -5.79 -6.10
C ALA A 22 -11.30 -6.98 -5.47
N CYS A 23 -10.47 -6.73 -4.45
CA CYS A 23 -9.79 -7.78 -3.69
C CYS A 23 -10.76 -8.80 -3.08
N GLN A 24 -11.93 -8.35 -2.61
CA GLN A 24 -12.94 -9.19 -1.96
C GLN A 24 -13.87 -9.89 -2.96
N ARG A 25 -14.14 -9.26 -4.11
CA ARG A 25 -15.09 -9.75 -5.13
C ARG A 25 -14.49 -10.72 -6.14
N LYS A 26 -13.19 -11.00 -6.06
CA LYS A 26 -12.55 -12.04 -6.87
C LYS A 26 -13.27 -13.39 -6.68
N THR A 27 -13.39 -14.14 -7.76
CA THR A 27 -14.07 -15.44 -7.82
C THR A 27 -13.05 -16.54 -8.11
N SER A 28 -13.48 -17.80 -8.05
CA SER A 28 -12.61 -18.94 -8.41
C SER A 28 -12.00 -18.81 -9.81
N ALA A 29 -12.66 -18.10 -10.74
CA ALA A 29 -12.16 -17.86 -12.09
C ALA A 29 -10.95 -16.93 -12.16
N ASN A 30 -10.69 -16.11 -11.14
CA ASN A 30 -9.57 -15.15 -11.11
C ASN A 30 -8.70 -15.28 -9.85
N GLY A 31 -8.57 -16.50 -9.32
CA GLY A 31 -7.69 -16.83 -8.19
C GLY A 31 -8.34 -16.70 -6.80
N GLY A 32 -9.63 -16.35 -6.74
CA GLY A 32 -10.42 -16.27 -5.51
C GLY A 32 -10.21 -14.97 -4.72
N PRO A 33 -11.08 -14.68 -3.74
CA PRO A 33 -10.95 -13.52 -2.87
C PRO A 33 -9.59 -13.47 -2.18
N TYR A 34 -8.95 -12.31 -2.18
CA TYR A 34 -7.72 -12.13 -1.42
C TYR A 34 -8.02 -12.15 0.08
N THR A 35 -7.22 -12.90 0.83
CA THR A 35 -7.27 -12.87 2.29
C THR A 35 -6.80 -11.52 2.84
N GLN A 36 -7.60 -10.90 3.69
CA GLN A 36 -7.22 -9.69 4.43
C GLN A 36 -6.38 -10.05 5.66
N ARG A 37 -5.25 -9.36 5.86
CA ARG A 37 -4.45 -9.44 7.08
C ARG A 37 -3.92 -8.06 7.44
N TYR A 38 -4.25 -7.55 8.62
CA TYR A 38 -3.72 -6.28 9.11
C TYR A 38 -3.37 -6.40 10.58
N THR A 39 -2.08 -6.29 10.90
CA THR A 39 -1.59 -6.42 12.28
C THR A 39 -1.56 -5.09 13.02
N GLY A 40 -1.56 -3.97 12.28
CA GLY A 40 -1.37 -2.63 12.86
C GLY A 40 0.10 -2.27 13.11
N SER A 41 1.04 -3.18 12.81
CA SER A 41 2.48 -2.93 12.82
C SER A 41 3.00 -2.99 11.39
N MET A 42 3.50 -1.85 10.89
CA MET A 42 4.07 -1.75 9.54
C MET A 42 5.15 -2.81 9.30
N VAL A 43 6.06 -2.99 10.27
CA VAL A 43 7.16 -3.97 10.16
C VAL A 43 6.60 -5.39 10.02
N SER A 44 5.63 -5.77 10.85
CA SER A 44 5.04 -7.12 10.83
C SER A 44 4.27 -7.38 9.54
N ASP A 45 3.51 -6.40 9.06
CA ASP A 45 2.74 -6.52 7.82
C ASP A 45 3.64 -6.61 6.58
N LEU A 46 4.70 -5.80 6.51
CA LEU A 46 5.65 -5.82 5.39
C LEU A 46 6.56 -7.04 5.40
N HIS A 47 7.02 -7.48 6.57
CA HIS A 47 7.79 -8.71 6.69
C HIS A 47 7.01 -9.93 6.18
N ARG A 48 5.72 -10.04 6.54
CA ARG A 48 4.84 -11.07 5.99
C ARG A 48 4.73 -10.96 4.48
N ASN A 49 4.52 -9.77 3.94
CA ASN A 49 4.37 -9.57 2.50
C ASN A 49 5.67 -9.92 1.73
N LEU A 50 6.85 -9.68 2.31
CA LEU A 50 8.13 -10.10 1.71
C LEU A 50 8.23 -11.62 1.57
N ILE A 51 7.70 -12.39 2.53
CA ILE A 51 7.77 -13.86 2.52
C ILE A 51 6.63 -14.51 1.73
N LYS A 52 5.41 -13.99 1.89
CA LYS A 52 4.18 -14.62 1.38
C LYS A 52 3.61 -13.93 0.15
N GLY A 53 4.18 -12.81 -0.26
CA GLY A 53 3.58 -11.91 -1.23
C GLY A 53 2.35 -11.19 -0.67
N GLY A 54 1.84 -10.24 -1.44
CA GLY A 54 0.70 -9.40 -1.06
C GLY A 54 0.98 -7.92 -1.22
N VAL A 55 -0.03 -7.13 -0.88
CA VAL A 55 0.04 -5.67 -0.88
C VAL A 55 -0.25 -5.11 0.51
N PHE A 56 0.51 -4.11 0.93
CA PHE A 56 0.25 -3.29 2.10
C PHE A 56 -0.11 -1.89 1.66
N MET A 57 -1.21 -1.37 2.20
CA MET A 57 -1.77 -0.09 1.86
C MET A 57 -1.95 0.74 3.13
N TYR A 58 -1.31 1.90 3.14
CA TYR A 58 -1.47 2.95 4.13
C TYR A 58 -1.76 4.27 3.40
N PRO A 59 -2.96 4.42 2.83
CA PRO A 59 -3.33 5.57 2.02
C PRO A 59 -3.43 6.86 2.86
N GLY A 60 -3.49 8.00 2.18
CA GLY A 60 -3.98 9.24 2.78
C GLY A 60 -5.46 9.15 3.14
N LEU A 61 -5.86 9.87 4.18
CA LEU A 61 -7.26 10.00 4.61
C LEU A 61 -7.81 11.38 4.22
N LYS A 62 -9.14 11.56 4.15
CA LYS A 62 -9.74 12.89 3.92
C LYS A 62 -9.21 13.96 4.88
N GLY A 63 -9.14 13.65 6.19
CA GLY A 63 -8.58 14.55 7.20
C GLY A 63 -7.04 14.62 7.24
N HIS A 64 -6.35 13.65 6.64
CA HIS A 64 -4.89 13.52 6.67
C HIS A 64 -4.36 13.05 5.30
N PRO A 65 -4.43 13.91 4.27
CA PRO A 65 -4.13 13.52 2.88
C PRO A 65 -2.66 13.14 2.67
N SER A 66 -1.75 13.72 3.46
CA SER A 66 -0.31 13.37 3.45
C SER A 66 -0.01 12.02 4.12
N GLY A 67 -1.00 11.27 4.58
CA GLY A 67 -0.80 9.99 5.26
C GLY A 67 -0.22 10.14 6.68
N LYS A 68 0.18 9.00 7.26
CA LYS A 68 0.67 8.91 8.65
C LYS A 68 2.14 8.52 8.75
N LEU A 69 2.62 7.69 7.83
CA LEU A 69 3.98 7.16 7.83
C LEU A 69 4.97 8.24 7.38
N ARG A 70 6.17 8.26 7.96
CA ARG A 70 7.21 9.23 7.64
C ARG A 70 8.07 8.71 6.51
N LEU A 71 8.30 9.58 5.53
CA LEU A 71 9.01 9.26 4.31
C LEU A 71 10.41 8.74 4.62
N MET A 72 11.17 9.47 5.42
CA MET A 72 12.60 9.24 5.63
C MET A 72 12.95 7.91 6.32
N TYR A 73 12.19 7.53 7.35
CA TYR A 73 12.58 6.45 8.26
C TYR A 73 11.50 5.37 8.44
N GLU A 74 10.38 5.47 7.74
CA GLU A 74 9.40 4.39 7.63
C GLU A 74 9.24 3.96 6.17
N CYS A 75 8.88 4.89 5.27
CA CYS A 75 8.59 4.55 3.87
C CYS A 75 9.86 4.18 3.08
N ASN A 76 10.89 5.04 3.07
CA ASN A 76 12.09 4.86 2.24
C ASN A 76 12.85 3.56 2.55
N PRO A 77 13.13 3.18 3.82
CA PRO A 77 13.84 1.95 4.11
C PRO A 77 13.10 0.71 3.59
N PHE A 78 11.78 0.64 3.78
CA PHE A 78 10.99 -0.49 3.30
C PHE A 78 10.77 -0.49 1.79
N ALA A 79 10.62 0.68 1.17
CA ALA A 79 10.56 0.80 -0.28
C ALA A 79 11.84 0.23 -0.92
N PHE A 80 13.01 0.57 -0.39
CA PHE A 80 14.28 0.02 -0.85
C PHE A 80 14.33 -1.51 -0.72
N ILE A 81 14.00 -2.05 0.46
CA ILE A 81 13.98 -3.50 0.67
C ILE A 81 13.02 -4.20 -0.30
N MET A 82 11.81 -3.66 -0.47
CA MET A 82 10.78 -4.26 -1.33
C MET A 82 11.19 -4.24 -2.80
N GLU A 83 11.77 -3.14 -3.28
CA GLU A 83 12.22 -3.04 -4.67
C GLU A 83 13.42 -3.94 -4.97
N VAL A 84 14.38 -4.06 -4.04
CA VAL A 84 15.48 -5.04 -4.15
C VAL A 84 14.93 -6.47 -4.18
N ALA A 85 13.84 -6.74 -3.47
CA ALA A 85 13.13 -8.02 -3.50
C ALA A 85 12.23 -8.20 -4.75
N GLY A 86 12.24 -7.28 -5.71
CA GLY A 86 11.46 -7.35 -6.97
C GLY A 86 10.00 -6.89 -6.85
N GLY A 87 9.62 -6.28 -5.74
CA GLY A 87 8.32 -5.63 -5.55
C GLY A 87 8.27 -4.19 -6.05
N LYS A 88 7.20 -3.47 -5.71
CA LYS A 88 7.02 -2.05 -6.02
C LYS A 88 6.60 -1.25 -4.79
N SER A 89 6.91 0.05 -4.76
CA SER A 89 6.49 1.00 -3.74
C SER A 89 6.12 2.35 -4.37
N THR A 90 4.97 2.92 -3.99
CA THR A 90 4.49 4.23 -4.45
C THR A 90 3.73 4.96 -3.34
N ASN A 91 3.67 6.29 -3.39
CA ASN A 91 2.72 7.06 -2.57
C ASN A 91 1.32 7.16 -3.23
N GLY A 92 1.10 6.43 -4.33
CA GLY A 92 -0.10 6.45 -5.15
C GLY A 92 -0.03 7.43 -6.32
N LYS A 93 1.04 8.24 -6.42
CA LYS A 93 1.29 9.16 -7.54
C LYS A 93 2.70 9.02 -8.12
N GLN A 94 3.69 8.82 -7.25
CA GLN A 94 5.10 8.72 -7.60
C GLN A 94 5.75 7.57 -6.83
N ARG A 95 6.76 6.94 -7.44
CA ARG A 95 7.58 5.91 -6.81
C ARG A 95 8.18 6.45 -5.51
N THR A 96 8.11 5.66 -4.43
CA THR A 96 8.47 6.13 -3.08
C THR A 96 9.90 6.64 -2.97
N LEU A 97 10.85 6.00 -3.67
CA LEU A 97 12.27 6.38 -3.62
C LEU A 97 12.62 7.57 -4.53
N ASP A 98 11.72 8.01 -5.40
CA ASP A 98 11.91 9.22 -6.23
C ASP A 98 11.42 10.49 -5.53
N ILE A 99 10.79 10.35 -4.35
CA ILE A 99 10.27 11.48 -3.58
C ILE A 99 11.43 12.20 -2.90
N GLN A 100 11.76 13.40 -3.36
CA GLN A 100 12.73 14.25 -2.69
C GLN A 100 12.11 14.87 -1.42
N PRO A 101 12.56 14.49 -0.20
CA PRO A 101 12.04 15.05 1.04
C PRO A 101 12.38 16.54 1.17
N THR A 102 11.43 17.31 1.68
CA THR A 102 11.58 18.73 2.03
C THR A 102 11.71 18.96 3.54
N LYS A 103 11.30 17.99 4.36
CA LYS A 103 11.37 18.03 5.83
C LYS A 103 11.73 16.67 6.42
N ILE A 104 12.42 16.67 7.57
CA ILE A 104 12.84 15.44 8.27
C ILE A 104 11.68 14.54 8.71
N HIS A 105 10.53 15.11 9.06
CA HIS A 105 9.33 14.40 9.52
C HIS A 105 8.21 14.43 8.47
N GLU A 106 8.55 14.61 7.20
CA GLU A 106 7.59 14.57 6.11
C GLU A 106 6.85 13.24 6.09
N ARG A 107 5.54 13.30 5.93
CA ARG A 107 4.67 12.12 5.85
C ARG A 107 4.29 11.82 4.42
N SER A 108 4.07 10.55 4.13
CA SER A 108 3.58 10.10 2.83
C SER A 108 2.55 8.98 3.02
N PRO A 109 1.53 8.91 2.14
CA PRO A 109 0.86 7.66 1.86
C PRO A 109 1.88 6.60 1.40
N LEU A 110 1.56 5.33 1.62
CA LEU A 110 2.41 4.22 1.18
C LEU A 110 1.57 3.07 0.66
N PHE A 111 1.89 2.63 -0.56
CA PHE A 111 1.40 1.41 -1.16
C PHE A 111 2.61 0.61 -1.60
N ILE A 112 2.73 -0.63 -1.12
CA ILE A 112 3.97 -1.40 -1.26
C ILE A 112 3.68 -2.90 -1.24
N GLY A 113 4.36 -3.66 -2.10
CA GLY A 113 4.19 -5.11 -2.15
C GLY A 113 4.58 -5.77 -3.46
N SER A 114 4.00 -6.95 -3.72
CA SER A 114 4.26 -7.75 -4.91
C SER A 114 3.92 -7.00 -6.19
N LYS A 115 4.84 -7.04 -7.17
CA LYS A 115 4.76 -6.29 -8.44
C LYS A 115 3.38 -6.36 -9.11
N ASN A 116 2.86 -7.56 -9.38
CA ASN A 116 1.60 -7.73 -10.11
C ASN A 116 0.39 -7.18 -9.33
N MET A 117 0.39 -7.28 -7.99
CA MET A 117 -0.70 -6.74 -7.18
C MET A 117 -0.64 -5.21 -7.08
N MET A 118 0.58 -4.65 -7.10
CA MET A 118 0.82 -3.21 -7.17
C MET A 118 0.40 -2.64 -8.52
N GLU A 119 0.70 -3.33 -9.62
CA GLU A 119 0.25 -2.95 -10.96
C GLU A 119 -1.29 -3.00 -11.06
N GLU A 120 -1.93 -4.04 -10.51
CA GLU A 120 -3.40 -4.09 -10.40
C GLU A 120 -3.92 -2.91 -9.56
N LEU A 121 -3.33 -2.63 -8.40
CA LEU A 121 -3.74 -1.50 -7.56
C LEU A 121 -3.61 -0.15 -8.28
N GLU A 122 -2.51 0.08 -8.99
CA GLU A 122 -2.25 1.33 -9.70
C GLU A 122 -3.34 1.68 -10.73
N THR A 123 -4.00 0.69 -11.35
CA THR A 123 -5.12 0.95 -12.27
C THR A 123 -6.34 1.56 -11.57
N TYR A 124 -6.49 1.35 -10.26
CA TYR A 124 -7.56 1.96 -9.46
C TYR A 124 -7.15 3.29 -8.85
N LEU A 125 -5.84 3.56 -8.71
CA LEU A 125 -5.34 4.83 -8.16
C LEU A 125 -5.30 5.96 -9.19
N ALA A 126 -5.30 5.60 -10.48
CA ALA A 126 -5.28 6.55 -11.61
C ALA A 126 -6.65 7.18 -11.91
N GLU A 127 -7.73 6.70 -11.28
CA GLU A 127 -9.10 7.23 -11.34
C GLU A 127 -9.40 8.20 -10.18
#